data_AF-A0A9X3ZHK2-F1
#
_entry.id   AF-A0A9X3ZHK2-F1
#
_cell.length_a   1.000
_cell.length_b   1.000
_cell.length_c   1.000
_cell.angle_alpha   90.00
_cell.angle_beta   90.00
_cell.angle_gamma   90.00
#
_symmetry.space_group_name_H-M   'P 1'
#
loop_
_entity.id
_entity.type
_entity.pdbx_description
1 polymer ?
#
loop_
_entity_poly.entity_id
_entity_poly.type
_entity_poly.pdbx_seq_one_letter_code
_entity_poly.pdbx_strand_id
1 'polypeptide(L)'
;MRNITVAAAALAVAGLGFGFFTPAITGDAEPRLTSATAGEWSTTRYNRFGPWESICEVGEPMNDGNAERCYLRLLDRFSTGANSDAQDRFGTIAAYVSPAKNGLRVEFDLENGLSFQTDGFYLVRDGMAVWRLDDGACLESGVCSFTGPAADALVRAFSDQGTGELDMHVEFTDRYGQTLVRNWPMLPFAGAFADFKGNMQQAMM
;
A
#
# COMPACT_ATOMS: atom_id res chain seq x y z
N MET A 1 -59.20 -20.57 43.97
CA MET A 1 -59.75 -19.21 43.86
C MET A 1 -59.04 -18.32 44.86
N ARG A 2 -58.23 -17.37 44.39
CA ARG A 2 -58.02 -16.05 45.02
C ARG A 2 -57.09 -15.23 44.11
N ASN A 3 -57.69 -14.23 43.48
CA ASN A 3 -57.04 -13.17 42.73
C ASN A 3 -56.31 -12.25 43.70
N ILE A 4 -55.08 -11.85 43.37
CA ILE A 4 -54.53 -10.57 43.82
C ILE A 4 -53.83 -9.93 42.62
N THR A 5 -54.50 -8.94 42.05
CA THR A 5 -53.95 -7.93 41.16
C THR A 5 -53.36 -6.83 42.05
N VAL A 6 -52.09 -6.44 41.86
CA VAL A 6 -51.57 -5.17 42.36
C VAL A 6 -50.75 -4.49 41.26
N ALA A 7 -50.95 -3.18 41.23
CA ALA A 7 -50.77 -2.24 40.15
C ALA A 7 -49.32 -1.90 39.78
N ALA A 8 -49.24 -1.27 38.61
CA ALA A 8 -48.10 -0.63 37.98
C ALA A 8 -47.34 0.36 38.89
N ALA A 9 -46.03 0.40 38.67
CA ALA A 9 -45.23 1.60 38.88
C ALA A 9 -44.47 1.87 37.57
N ALA A 10 -44.87 2.94 36.88
CA ALA A 10 -44.14 3.50 35.75
C ALA A 10 -42.95 4.30 36.30
N LEU A 11 -41.73 3.91 35.92
CA LEU A 11 -40.54 4.73 36.09
C LEU A 11 -40.21 5.37 34.74
N ALA A 12 -40.50 6.67 34.65
CA ALA A 12 -40.03 7.53 33.58
C ALA A 12 -38.50 7.70 33.75
N VAL A 13 -37.73 7.11 32.86
CA VAL A 13 -36.30 7.42 32.72
C VAL A 13 -36.20 8.65 31.83
N ALA A 14 -35.81 9.77 32.44
CA ALA A 14 -35.42 10.97 31.73
C ALA A 14 -34.25 10.64 30.80
N GLY A 15 -34.50 10.70 29.49
CA GLY A 15 -33.47 10.58 28.45
C GLY A 15 -32.55 11.78 28.49
N LEU A 16 -31.45 11.67 29.23
CA LEU A 16 -30.29 12.53 29.03
C LEU A 16 -29.69 12.17 27.69
N GLY A 17 -29.72 13.13 26.77
CA GLY A 17 -29.18 13.00 25.43
C GLY A 17 -27.70 12.62 25.49
N PHE A 18 -27.39 11.42 25.01
CA PHE A 18 -26.04 11.08 24.59
C PHE A 18 -25.77 11.86 23.30
N GLY A 19 -25.15 13.02 23.46
CA GLY A 19 -24.43 13.66 22.36
C GLY A 19 -23.31 12.72 21.95
N PHE A 20 -23.46 12.08 20.79
CA PHE A 20 -22.38 11.37 20.13
C PHE A 20 -21.32 12.41 19.74
N PHE A 21 -20.31 12.59 20.60
CA PHE A 21 -19.03 13.13 20.16
C PHE A 21 -18.37 12.05 19.32
N THR A 22 -18.54 12.11 18.00
CA THR A 22 -17.61 11.46 17.09
C THR A 22 -16.29 12.21 17.20
N PRO A 23 -15.19 11.61 17.69
CA PRO A 23 -13.90 12.21 17.45
C PRO A 23 -13.71 12.19 15.92
N ALA A 24 -13.64 13.38 15.32
CA ALA A 24 -13.09 13.52 14.00
C ALA A 24 -11.65 12.99 14.08
N ILE A 25 -11.42 11.80 13.53
CA ILE A 25 -10.06 11.31 13.28
C ILE A 25 -9.54 12.17 12.12
N THR A 26 -9.05 13.36 12.43
CA THR A 26 -8.08 14.04 11.58
C THR A 26 -6.78 13.25 11.71
N GLY A 27 -6.64 12.20 10.92
CA GLY A 27 -5.34 11.63 10.65
C GLY A 27 -4.61 12.62 9.75
N ASP A 28 -3.49 13.17 10.22
CA ASP A 28 -2.56 13.88 9.36
C ASP A 28 -2.24 12.97 8.16
N ALA A 29 -2.64 13.38 6.97
CA ALA A 29 -2.34 12.63 5.76
C ALA A 29 -0.83 12.74 5.51
N GLU A 30 -0.08 11.71 5.92
CA GLU A 30 1.35 11.62 5.60
C GLU A 30 1.53 11.79 4.08
N PRO A 31 2.42 12.70 3.63
CA PRO A 31 2.58 12.99 2.21
C PRO A 31 2.96 11.73 1.44
N ARG A 32 2.32 11.51 0.30
CA ARG A 32 2.57 10.37 -0.58
C ARG A 32 3.98 10.44 -1.16
N LEU A 33 4.66 9.30 -1.24
CA LEU A 33 5.97 9.22 -1.90
C LEU A 33 5.89 9.59 -3.39
N THR A 34 4.72 9.41 -4.01
CA THR A 34 4.45 9.77 -5.42
C THR A 34 4.23 11.26 -5.66
N SER A 35 4.01 12.07 -4.62
CA SER A 35 3.74 13.51 -4.76
C SER A 35 4.98 14.40 -4.60
N ALA A 36 6.19 13.82 -4.56
CA ALA A 36 7.42 14.61 -4.50
C ALA A 36 7.66 15.29 -5.84
N THR A 37 7.46 16.61 -5.89
CA THR A 37 8.09 17.48 -6.89
C THR A 37 9.55 17.07 -7.04
N ALA A 38 9.96 16.74 -8.27
CA ALA A 38 11.26 16.15 -8.62
C ALA A 38 12.48 17.08 -8.43
N GLY A 39 12.43 18.01 -7.48
CA GLY A 39 13.52 18.92 -7.15
C GLY A 39 13.41 19.39 -5.71
N GLU A 40 13.87 18.55 -4.77
CA GLU A 40 14.26 18.97 -3.39
C GLU A 40 14.93 17.83 -2.60
N TRP A 41 14.74 16.58 -3.01
CA TRP A 41 15.28 15.40 -2.33
C TRP A 41 16.58 14.92 -3.00
N SER A 42 17.62 14.70 -2.20
CA SER A 42 18.91 14.16 -2.63
C SER A 42 19.10 12.76 -2.07
N THR A 43 19.34 11.78 -2.94
CA THR A 43 19.57 10.39 -2.53
C THR A 43 20.89 10.25 -1.77
N THR A 44 20.82 9.77 -0.53
CA THR A 44 21.98 9.51 0.34
C THR A 44 22.39 8.04 0.31
N ARG A 45 21.41 7.14 0.16
CA ARG A 45 21.62 5.68 0.10
C ARG A 45 20.73 5.09 -0.98
N TYR A 46 21.31 4.21 -1.79
CA TYR A 46 20.62 3.53 -2.88
C TYR A 46 21.21 2.14 -3.08
N ASN A 47 20.36 1.12 -3.06
CA ASN A 47 20.70 -0.24 -3.46
C ASN A 47 19.56 -0.83 -4.31
N ARG A 48 19.92 -1.65 -5.31
CA ARG A 48 18.96 -2.29 -6.21
C ARG A 48 19.01 -3.81 -6.07
N PHE A 49 17.83 -4.41 -5.97
CA PHE A 49 17.57 -5.84 -5.80
C PHE A 49 16.54 -6.28 -6.85
N GLY A 50 17.02 -6.60 -8.06
CA GLY A 50 16.14 -6.94 -9.17
C GLY A 50 15.19 -5.76 -9.51
N PRO A 51 13.86 -5.95 -9.47
CA PRO A 51 12.89 -4.88 -9.73
C PRO A 51 12.70 -3.93 -8.54
N TRP A 52 13.23 -4.27 -7.36
CA TRP A 52 13.09 -3.49 -6.14
C TRP A 52 14.31 -2.60 -5.90
N GLU A 53 14.06 -1.42 -5.36
CA GLU A 53 15.05 -0.42 -4.99
C GLU A 53 14.86 -0.08 -3.51
N SER A 54 15.95 -0.01 -2.75
CA SER A 54 16.00 0.52 -1.39
C SER A 54 16.67 1.89 -1.44
N ILE A 55 15.95 2.92 -1.00
CA ILE A 55 16.33 4.31 -1.22
C ILE A 55 16.21 5.06 0.10
N CYS A 56 17.21 5.89 0.43
CA CYS A 56 17.07 6.97 1.39
C CYS A 56 17.44 8.29 0.75
N GLU A 57 16.69 9.33 1.10
CA GLU A 57 16.83 10.65 0.54
C GLU A 57 16.71 11.68 1.64
N VAL A 58 17.48 12.76 1.52
CA VAL A 58 17.37 13.93 2.38
C VAL A 58 16.78 15.10 1.58
N GLY A 59 15.79 15.77 2.13
CA GLY A 59 15.16 16.95 1.55
C GLY A 59 15.34 18.18 2.43
N GLU A 60 14.62 19.26 2.14
CA GLU A 60 14.43 20.31 3.13
C GLU A 60 13.65 19.75 4.34
N PRO A 61 13.94 20.18 5.57
CA PRO A 61 13.23 19.72 6.76
C PRO A 61 11.72 19.95 6.61
N MET A 62 10.93 18.90 6.80
CA MET A 62 9.48 19.03 6.95
C MET A 62 9.14 19.59 8.35
N ASN A 63 7.86 19.88 8.58
CA ASN A 63 7.36 20.44 9.85
C ASN A 63 7.70 19.61 11.11
N ASP A 64 8.12 18.36 10.95
CA ASP A 64 8.49 17.43 12.03
C ASP A 64 10.01 17.32 12.28
N GLY A 65 10.84 18.06 11.54
CA GLY A 65 12.29 18.15 11.76
C GLY A 65 13.12 16.99 11.20
N ASN A 66 12.50 15.95 10.64
CA ASN A 66 13.24 14.87 9.96
C ASN A 66 13.28 15.13 8.45
N ALA A 67 14.45 15.58 8.00
CA ALA A 67 14.73 15.80 6.58
C ALA A 67 15.03 14.50 5.81
N GLU A 68 15.19 13.36 6.50
CA GLU A 68 15.51 12.08 5.85
C GLU A 68 14.30 11.15 5.78
N ARG A 69 14.12 10.52 4.62
CA ARG A 69 13.15 9.44 4.42
C ARG A 69 13.84 8.24 3.79
N CYS A 70 13.42 7.04 4.18
CA CYS A 70 13.83 5.79 3.56
C CYS A 70 12.59 5.01 3.10
N TYR A 71 12.67 4.32 1.96
CA TYR A 71 11.59 3.52 1.41
C TYR A 71 12.10 2.45 0.45
N LEU A 72 11.29 1.41 0.24
CA LEU A 72 11.40 0.54 -0.92
C LEU A 72 10.53 1.05 -2.05
N ARG A 73 11.00 0.83 -3.28
CA ARG A 73 10.27 1.13 -4.50
C ARG A 73 10.39 -0.01 -5.51
N LEU A 74 9.26 -0.39 -6.11
CA LEU A 74 9.21 -1.01 -7.43
C LEU A 74 8.57 0.01 -8.35
N LEU A 75 9.18 0.26 -9.51
CA LEU A 75 8.64 1.14 -10.53
C LEU A 75 8.74 0.47 -11.89
N ASP A 76 7.60 0.27 -12.52
CA ASP A 76 7.51 -0.41 -13.80
C ASP A 76 6.76 0.45 -14.81
N ARG A 77 7.50 0.91 -15.83
CA ARG A 77 6.97 1.67 -16.95
C ARG A 77 6.94 0.79 -18.19
N PHE A 78 5.79 0.72 -18.83
CA PHE A 78 5.55 -0.17 -19.97
C PHE A 78 4.75 0.50 -21.05
N SER A 79 4.79 -0.04 -22.26
CA SER A 79 3.91 0.39 -23.35
C SER A 79 2.60 -0.39 -23.29
N THR A 80 1.47 0.30 -23.50
CA THR A 80 0.12 -0.31 -23.48
C THR A 80 -0.41 -0.62 -24.90
N GLY A 81 0.43 -0.52 -25.95
CA GLY A 81 0.00 -0.70 -27.34
C GLY A 81 0.78 -1.77 -28.10
N ALA A 82 0.07 -2.68 -28.78
CA ALA A 82 0.65 -3.64 -29.72
C ALA A 82 0.97 -3.06 -31.12
N ASN A 83 0.52 -1.84 -31.42
CA ASN A 83 0.67 -1.20 -32.72
C ASN A 83 1.68 -0.04 -32.66
N SER A 84 2.68 -0.10 -33.53
CA SER A 84 3.89 0.74 -33.61
C SER A 84 3.68 2.24 -33.79
N ASP A 85 2.44 2.71 -33.97
CA ASP A 85 2.14 4.11 -34.28
C ASP A 85 1.84 4.95 -33.03
N ALA A 86 1.79 4.32 -31.85
CA ALA A 86 1.44 4.96 -30.59
C ALA A 86 2.70 5.26 -29.75
N GLN A 87 3.50 6.24 -30.19
CA GLN A 87 4.70 6.71 -29.47
C GLN A 87 4.41 7.22 -28.04
N ASP A 88 3.14 7.40 -27.64
CA ASP A 88 2.73 8.01 -26.37
C ASP A 88 1.90 7.09 -25.45
N ARG A 89 1.78 5.80 -25.74
CA ARG A 89 1.03 4.87 -24.88
C ARG A 89 1.94 4.21 -23.87
N PHE A 90 2.20 4.91 -22.78
CA PHE A 90 2.87 4.35 -21.61
C PHE A 90 1.91 4.28 -20.42
N GLY A 91 2.13 3.29 -19.57
CA GLY A 91 1.54 3.19 -18.25
C GLY A 91 2.62 2.92 -17.22
N THR A 92 2.30 3.19 -15.96
CA THR A 92 3.20 2.99 -14.83
C THR A 92 2.50 2.22 -13.73
N ILE A 93 3.20 1.23 -13.16
CA ILE A 93 2.83 0.58 -11.90
C ILE A 93 3.94 0.88 -10.91
N ALA A 94 3.57 1.33 -9.73
CA ALA A 94 4.52 1.54 -8.65
C ALA A 94 4.07 0.77 -7.40
N ALA A 95 5.04 0.28 -6.64
CA ALA A 95 4.83 -0.22 -5.30
C ALA A 95 5.83 0.44 -4.35
N TYR A 96 5.37 0.80 -3.16
CA TYR A 96 6.19 1.43 -2.13
C TYR A 96 6.05 0.72 -0.81
N VAL A 97 7.16 0.59 -0.08
CA VAL A 97 7.15 0.20 1.34
C VAL A 97 7.85 1.30 2.12
N SER A 98 7.17 1.90 3.09
CA SER A 98 7.71 3.01 3.87
C SER A 98 7.38 2.87 5.36
N PRO A 99 8.13 3.57 6.23
CA PRO A 99 7.73 3.74 7.62
C PRO A 99 6.38 4.48 7.70
N ALA A 100 5.61 4.17 8.73
CA ALA A 100 4.42 4.91 9.13
C ALA A 100 4.35 4.96 10.67
N LYS A 101 3.51 5.85 11.23
CA LYS A 101 3.37 6.06 12.68
C LYS A 101 3.26 4.77 13.52
N ASN A 102 2.61 3.73 13.00
CA ASN A 102 2.37 2.46 13.70
C ASN A 102 2.89 1.24 12.92
N GLY A 103 4.07 1.34 12.32
CA GLY A 103 4.73 0.23 11.63
C GLY A 103 5.06 0.57 10.19
N LEU A 104 4.65 -0.30 9.26
CA LEU A 104 4.88 -0.12 7.83
C LEU A 104 3.61 0.39 7.13
N ARG A 105 3.85 1.05 6.00
CA ARG A 105 2.87 1.31 4.97
C ARG A 105 3.33 0.61 3.68
N VAL A 106 2.41 -0.08 3.01
CA VAL A 106 2.62 -0.61 1.66
C VAL A 106 1.60 0.03 0.73
N GLU A 107 2.06 0.66 -0.34
CA GLU A 107 1.19 1.29 -1.34
C GLU A 107 1.45 0.70 -2.71
N PHE A 108 0.38 0.46 -3.47
CA PHE A 108 0.43 0.17 -4.90
C PHE A 108 -0.31 1.25 -5.63
N ASP A 109 0.29 1.76 -6.70
CA ASP A 109 -0.24 2.87 -7.48
C ASP A 109 -0.22 2.48 -8.96
N LEU A 110 -1.38 2.55 -9.60
CA LEU A 110 -1.49 2.46 -11.04
C LEU A 110 -1.63 3.88 -11.61
N GLU A 111 -0.90 4.15 -12.69
CA GLU A 111 -1.05 5.41 -13.41
C GLU A 111 -2.52 5.68 -13.80
N ASN A 112 -2.94 6.95 -13.77
CA ASN A 112 -4.28 7.37 -14.15
C ASN A 112 -4.76 6.73 -15.46
N GLY A 113 -5.97 6.19 -15.42
CA GLY A 113 -6.58 5.47 -16.53
C GLY A 113 -6.20 4.00 -16.61
N LEU A 114 -5.47 3.46 -15.63
CA LEU A 114 -5.35 2.03 -15.39
C LEU A 114 -6.29 1.63 -14.24
N SER A 115 -6.78 0.40 -14.26
CA SER A 115 -7.62 -0.14 -13.19
C SER A 115 -7.32 -1.61 -12.96
N PHE A 116 -7.12 -2.00 -11.70
CA PHE A 116 -6.96 -3.40 -11.34
C PHE A 116 -8.17 -4.21 -11.82
N GLN A 117 -7.90 -5.40 -12.35
CA GLN A 117 -8.95 -6.39 -12.55
C GLN A 117 -9.37 -6.97 -11.20
N THR A 118 -10.65 -7.32 -11.07
CA THR A 118 -11.16 -8.08 -9.92
C THR A 118 -10.36 -9.37 -9.77
N ASP A 119 -9.86 -9.65 -8.56
CA ASP A 119 -8.96 -10.77 -8.25
C ASP A 119 -7.62 -10.79 -9.04
N GLY A 120 -7.32 -9.73 -9.80
CA GLY A 120 -6.20 -9.65 -10.73
C GLY A 120 -4.85 -9.44 -10.06
N PHE A 121 -4.81 -9.16 -8.76
CA PHE A 121 -3.56 -8.93 -8.02
C PHE A 121 -3.35 -10.03 -6.97
N TYR A 122 -2.32 -10.84 -7.16
CA TYR A 122 -1.98 -11.95 -6.29
C TYR A 122 -0.49 -12.26 -6.24
N LEU A 123 -0.09 -13.00 -5.22
CA LEU A 123 1.20 -13.69 -5.19
C LEU A 123 0.99 -15.15 -5.57
N VAL A 124 1.84 -15.66 -6.45
CA VAL A 124 1.82 -17.05 -6.90
C VAL A 124 3.11 -17.75 -6.50
N ARG A 125 3.01 -18.93 -5.91
CA ARG A 125 4.12 -19.84 -5.68
C ARG A 125 3.89 -21.14 -6.39
N ASP A 126 4.82 -21.55 -7.24
CA ASP A 126 4.75 -22.80 -8.01
C ASP A 126 3.38 -23.00 -8.69
N GLY A 127 2.80 -21.90 -9.22
CA GLY A 127 1.49 -21.87 -9.87
C GLY A 127 0.27 -21.79 -8.94
N MET A 128 0.44 -21.77 -7.61
CA MET A 128 -0.64 -21.63 -6.65
C MET A 128 -0.68 -20.24 -6.02
N ALA A 129 -1.85 -19.61 -5.98
CA ALA A 129 -2.01 -18.31 -5.31
C ALA A 129 -1.83 -18.48 -3.78
N VAL A 130 -0.84 -17.79 -3.21
CA VAL A 130 -0.55 -17.81 -1.76
C VAL A 130 -1.05 -16.55 -1.04
N TRP A 131 -1.33 -15.49 -1.80
CA TRP A 131 -1.95 -14.26 -1.32
C TRP A 131 -2.73 -13.61 -2.47
N ARG A 132 -3.82 -12.91 -2.14
CA ARG A 132 -4.63 -12.13 -3.08
C ARG A 132 -4.95 -10.78 -2.47
N LEU A 133 -5.02 -9.76 -3.32
CA LEU A 133 -5.63 -8.49 -2.99
C LEU A 133 -7.13 -8.71 -2.70
N ASP A 134 -7.60 -8.16 -1.60
CA ASP A 134 -9.03 -8.03 -1.30
C ASP A 134 -9.55 -6.76 -2.00
N ASP A 135 -10.63 -6.87 -2.77
CA ASP A 135 -11.22 -5.79 -3.58
C ASP A 135 -11.55 -4.53 -2.75
N GLY A 136 -11.75 -4.65 -1.43
CA GLY A 136 -12.02 -3.53 -0.53
C GLY A 136 -10.79 -2.69 -0.14
N ALA A 137 -9.57 -3.11 -0.48
CA ALA A 137 -8.32 -2.46 -0.05
C ALA A 137 -7.86 -1.32 -0.97
N CYS A 138 -8.52 -1.12 -2.11
CA CYS A 138 -8.14 -0.13 -3.12
C CYS A 138 -9.10 1.05 -3.16
N LEU A 139 -8.53 2.24 -3.22
CA LEU A 139 -9.26 3.47 -3.48
C LEU A 139 -9.71 3.49 -4.96
N GLU A 140 -10.80 4.22 -5.24
CA GLU A 140 -11.38 4.36 -6.59
C GLU A 140 -10.38 4.86 -7.65
N SER A 141 -9.24 5.42 -7.25
CA SER A 141 -8.18 5.95 -8.11
C SER A 141 -7.11 4.93 -8.53
N GLY A 142 -7.30 3.62 -8.28
CA GLY A 142 -6.29 2.61 -8.62
C GLY A 142 -5.10 2.60 -7.66
N VAL A 143 -5.29 3.14 -6.46
CA VAL A 143 -4.30 3.12 -5.39
C VAL A 143 -4.75 2.23 -4.25
N CYS A 144 -3.95 1.22 -3.90
CA CYS A 144 -4.21 0.35 -2.75
C CYS A 144 -3.22 0.68 -1.64
N SER A 145 -3.69 0.86 -0.41
CA SER A 145 -2.86 1.27 0.73
C SER A 145 -3.11 0.37 1.94
N PHE A 146 -2.04 -0.26 2.42
CA PHE A 146 -2.05 -1.13 3.59
C PHE A 146 -1.21 -0.48 4.69
N THR A 147 -1.69 -0.54 5.93
CA THR A 147 -0.94 -0.05 7.10
C THR A 147 -1.04 -1.03 8.26
N GLY A 148 -0.12 -0.91 9.22
CA GLY A 148 -0.14 -1.70 10.45
C GLY A 148 -0.10 -3.21 10.19
N PRO A 149 -0.93 -4.03 10.88
CA PRO A 149 -0.88 -5.49 10.75
C PRO A 149 -1.09 -6.02 9.33
N ALA A 150 -1.86 -5.32 8.49
CA ALA A 150 -2.09 -5.72 7.10
C ALA A 150 -0.83 -5.51 6.25
N ALA A 151 -0.15 -4.38 6.42
CA ALA A 151 1.14 -4.12 5.79
C ALA A 151 2.19 -5.15 6.22
N ASP A 152 2.26 -5.45 7.52
CA ASP A 152 3.21 -6.46 8.04
C ASP A 152 2.93 -7.86 7.48
N ALA A 153 1.66 -8.25 7.35
CA ALA A 153 1.26 -9.51 6.74
C ALA A 153 1.68 -9.59 5.27
N LEU A 154 1.48 -8.50 4.52
CA LEU A 154 1.86 -8.43 3.12
C LEU A 154 3.37 -8.48 2.92
N VAL A 155 4.14 -7.71 3.71
CA VAL A 155 5.61 -7.73 3.66
C VAL A 155 6.17 -9.10 4.04
N ARG A 156 5.55 -9.80 5.00
CA ARG A 156 5.89 -11.20 5.31
C ARG A 156 5.66 -12.13 4.13
N ALA A 157 4.53 -11.98 3.43
CA ALA A 157 4.24 -12.77 2.23
C ALA A 157 5.23 -12.46 1.10
N PHE A 158 5.59 -11.19 0.89
CA PHE A 158 6.58 -10.77 -0.12
C PHE A 158 8.00 -11.24 0.21
N SER A 159 8.33 -11.35 1.50
CA SER A 159 9.65 -11.79 1.98
C SER A 159 9.76 -13.31 2.10
N ASP A 160 8.72 -14.07 1.75
CA ASP A 160 8.71 -15.51 1.98
C ASP A 160 9.68 -16.21 1.01
N GLN A 161 10.78 -16.72 1.60
CA GLN A 161 11.85 -17.46 0.93
C GLN A 161 11.62 -18.99 0.99
N GLY A 162 10.36 -19.44 1.09
CA GLY A 162 10.00 -20.84 1.00
C GLY A 162 10.56 -21.55 -0.24
N THR A 163 10.57 -22.88 -0.22
CA THR A 163 10.98 -23.68 -1.39
C THR A 163 9.95 -23.51 -2.50
N GLY A 164 10.30 -22.80 -3.56
CA GLY A 164 9.41 -22.53 -4.70
C GLY A 164 9.61 -21.12 -5.26
N GLU A 165 9.38 -20.92 -6.56
CA GLU A 165 9.46 -19.60 -7.16
C GLU A 165 8.23 -18.78 -6.74
N LEU A 166 8.45 -17.60 -6.15
CA LEU A 166 7.40 -16.66 -5.76
C LEU A 166 7.39 -15.48 -6.73
N ASP A 167 6.24 -15.25 -7.37
CA ASP A 167 6.01 -14.11 -8.25
C ASP A 167 4.84 -13.27 -7.76
N MET A 168 4.95 -11.96 -7.97
CA MET A 168 3.84 -11.03 -7.85
C MET A 168 3.20 -10.86 -9.22
N HIS A 169 1.90 -11.15 -9.30
CA HIS A 169 1.10 -11.04 -10.51
C HIS A 169 0.10 -9.91 -10.39
N VAL A 170 0.05 -9.03 -11.38
CA VAL A 170 -0.92 -7.93 -11.45
C VAL A 170 -1.55 -7.90 -12.84
N GLU A 171 -2.86 -8.09 -12.87
CA GLU A 171 -3.72 -7.95 -14.03
C GLU A 171 -4.56 -6.67 -13.88
N PHE A 172 -4.62 -5.90 -14.96
CA PHE A 172 -5.27 -4.59 -15.00
C PHE A 172 -5.75 -4.27 -16.41
N THR A 173 -6.69 -3.34 -16.49
CA THR A 173 -7.18 -2.80 -17.76
C THR A 173 -6.68 -1.39 -17.97
N ASP A 174 -6.26 -1.10 -19.19
CA ASP A 174 -5.85 0.24 -19.59
C ASP A 174 -7.04 1.12 -20.03
N ARG A 175 -6.75 2.41 -20.27
CA ARG A 175 -7.75 3.40 -20.69
C ARG A 175 -8.42 3.10 -22.04
N TYR A 176 -7.93 2.12 -22.78
CA TYR A 176 -8.46 1.67 -24.06
C TYR A 176 -9.20 0.33 -23.94
N GLY A 177 -9.37 -0.20 -22.73
CA GLY A 177 -10.06 -1.46 -22.48
C GLY A 177 -9.19 -2.70 -22.71
N GLN A 178 -7.87 -2.55 -22.90
CA GLN A 178 -6.98 -3.70 -23.06
C GLN A 178 -6.60 -4.25 -21.69
N THR A 179 -6.69 -5.57 -21.54
CA THR A 179 -6.24 -6.26 -20.33
C THR A 179 -4.76 -6.61 -20.48
N LEU A 180 -3.99 -6.23 -19.48
CA LEU A 180 -2.54 -6.39 -19.43
C LEU A 180 -2.17 -7.11 -18.14
N VAL A 181 -1.09 -7.89 -18.21
CA VAL A 181 -0.60 -8.71 -17.11
C VAL A 181 0.87 -8.42 -16.90
N ARG A 182 1.26 -8.17 -15.65
CA ARG A 182 2.66 -7.99 -15.24
C ARG A 182 3.01 -8.98 -14.14
N ASN A 183 4.24 -9.48 -14.24
CA ASN A 183 4.80 -10.45 -13.31
C ASN A 183 6.16 -9.94 -12.83
N TRP A 184 6.41 -10.00 -11.52
CA TRP A 184 7.71 -9.68 -10.95
C TRP A 184 8.19 -10.80 -10.03
N PRO A 185 9.44 -11.26 -10.19
CA PRO A 185 10.03 -12.22 -9.27
C PRO A 185 10.22 -11.58 -7.89
N MET A 186 9.79 -12.28 -6.85
CA MET A 186 9.82 -11.80 -5.47
C MET A 186 11.06 -12.24 -4.69
N LEU A 187 11.87 -13.16 -5.23
CA LEU A 187 13.14 -13.58 -4.63
C LEU A 187 14.03 -12.40 -4.17
N PRO A 188 14.18 -11.30 -4.94
CA PRO A 188 14.99 -10.16 -4.52
C PRO A 188 14.39 -9.31 -3.38
N PHE A 189 13.08 -9.41 -3.13
CA PHE A 189 12.38 -8.52 -2.19
C PHE A 189 12.91 -8.67 -0.76
N ALA A 190 13.17 -9.89 -0.30
CA ALA A 190 13.66 -10.13 1.05
C ALA A 190 15.01 -9.42 1.32
N GLY A 191 15.90 -9.40 0.32
CA GLY A 191 17.17 -8.67 0.38
C GLY A 191 16.96 -7.16 0.42
N ALA A 192 16.07 -6.64 -0.44
CA ALA A 192 15.70 -5.22 -0.45
C ALA A 192 15.14 -4.78 0.91
N PHE A 193 14.22 -5.55 1.47
CA PHE A 193 13.58 -5.26 2.74
C PHE A 193 14.54 -5.32 3.92
N ALA A 194 15.54 -6.21 3.89
CA ALA A 194 16.60 -6.23 4.90
C ALA A 194 17.46 -4.96 4.84
N ASP A 195 17.87 -4.52 3.65
CA ASP A 195 18.63 -3.28 3.43
C ASP A 195 17.84 -2.04 3.89
N PHE A 196 16.57 -1.94 3.47
CA PHE A 196 15.65 -0.88 3.89
C PHE A 196 15.52 -0.79 5.42
N LYS A 197 15.31 -1.91 6.12
CA LYS A 197 15.26 -1.92 7.59
C LYS A 197 16.56 -1.45 8.22
N GLY A 198 17.71 -1.89 7.68
CA GLY A 198 19.02 -1.44 8.14
C GLY A 198 19.23 0.06 7.95
N ASN A 199 18.71 0.61 6.85
CA ASN A 199 18.74 2.04 6.57
C ASN A 199 17.82 2.85 7.48
N MET A 200 16.61 2.36 7.77
CA MET A 200 15.68 2.99 8.72
C MET A 200 16.29 3.12 10.12
N GLN A 201 16.96 2.06 10.59
CA GLN A 201 17.60 2.06 11.91
C GLN A 201 18.72 3.10 12.01
N GLN A 202 19.44 3.33 10.91
CA GLN A 202 20.48 4.36 10.84
C GLN A 202 19.91 5.79 10.82
N ALA A 203 18.78 6.01 10.14
CA ALA A 203 18.13 7.31 10.09
C ALA A 203 17.48 7.74 11.42
N MET A 204 17.30 6.81 12.37
CA MET A 204 16.72 7.08 13.70
C MET A 204 17.77 7.33 14.78
N MET A 205 19.07 7.20 14.47
CA MET A 205 20.19 7.46 15.39
C MET A 205 20.70 8.90 15.27
#